data_AF-A0A2E9VRL3-F1
#
_entry.id   AF-A0A2E9VRL3-F1
#
_cell.length_a   1.000
_cell.length_b   1.000
_cell.length_c   1.000
_cell.angle_alpha   90.00
_cell.angle_beta   90.00
_cell.angle_gamma   90.00
#
_symmetry.space_group_name_H-M   'P 1'
#
loop_
_entity.id
_entity.type
_entity.pdbx_description
1 polymer ?
#
loop_
_entity_poly.entity_id
_entity_poly.type
_entity_poly.pdbx_seq_one_letter_code
_entity_poly.pdbx_strand_id
1 'polypeptide(L)'
;MLALLRDASMAPDFGRCLPVSVLIRMEISAWCFLFLIMLSIVYHSGGLQAAEPVSGQVEKLLPIQHRLTVSGIGAGQGVFLHEGYVYLYGDAETGVIREYNWSVDEPEELEYTGVEIRLTRNGEDIAPHPTGLTHHPELGTFLGDTVNQKGTIFSVDWERMKQDRTLDRAVLNMVSDDLAFNGTRPEFVHVNDRWLIATSDYGDENNELRLYDPERLKVAVRASAPGVLVNKQECGPWVQTVEWVPAWNSLALVQNQIAGLRYRLTFTTWDEDFKASYNGPFNLESPEDELEGWAHLGEGWCLYLSSSRKNNVSIGRVELAD
;
A
#
# COMPACT_ATOMS: atom_id res chain seq x y z
N MET A 1 -58.58 -13.77 43.75
CA MET A 1 -59.65 -14.73 44.08
C MET A 1 -60.97 -13.96 44.08
N LEU A 2 -61.79 -14.15 43.04
CA LEU A 2 -63.24 -13.82 42.88
C LEU A 2 -63.67 -12.32 42.96
N ALA A 3 -64.57 -11.74 42.16
CA ALA A 3 -65.56 -12.16 41.14
C ALA A 3 -65.89 -10.92 40.25
N LEU A 4 -65.99 -10.98 38.91
CA LEU A 4 -67.06 -11.47 38.01
C LEU A 4 -68.36 -10.61 37.93
N LEU A 5 -68.65 -10.16 36.68
CA LEU A 5 -69.94 -9.92 35.99
C LEU A 5 -70.62 -8.54 36.05
N ARG A 6 -70.74 -7.86 34.88
CA ARG A 6 -71.98 -7.85 34.06
C ARG A 6 -71.85 -7.14 32.69
N ASP A 7 -72.27 -7.90 31.68
CA ASP A 7 -72.83 -7.65 30.32
C ASP A 7 -73.83 -6.46 30.20
N ALA A 8 -74.26 -5.92 29.04
CA ALA A 8 -74.00 -6.12 27.61
C ALA A 8 -74.71 -5.01 26.75
N SER A 9 -74.30 -4.94 25.48
CA SER A 9 -75.04 -4.59 24.23
C SER A 9 -75.53 -3.15 23.96
N MET A 10 -75.08 -2.55 22.86
CA MET A 10 -75.88 -2.30 21.64
C MET A 10 -74.95 -1.88 20.47
N ALA A 11 -75.34 -2.28 19.25
CA ALA A 11 -74.61 -2.17 17.98
C ALA A 11 -74.34 -0.73 17.50
N PRO A 12 -73.44 -0.54 16.51
CA PRO A 12 -73.98 -0.17 15.21
C PRO A 12 -73.26 -0.77 13.97
N ASP A 13 -74.11 -1.14 13.02
CA ASP A 13 -74.16 -0.80 11.60
C ASP A 13 -72.91 -0.80 10.70
N PHE A 14 -73.05 -1.57 9.63
CA PHE A 14 -72.16 -1.68 8.49
C PHE A 14 -72.26 -0.44 7.59
N GLY A 15 -71.12 0.12 7.18
CA GLY A 15 -71.14 1.03 6.03
C GLY A 15 -69.83 1.71 5.67
N ARG A 16 -69.21 1.19 4.60
CA ARG A 16 -68.30 1.82 3.63
C ARG A 16 -66.82 1.43 3.73
N CYS A 17 -66.49 0.43 2.92
CA CYS A 17 -65.14 0.14 2.45
C CYS A 17 -64.56 1.32 1.65
N LEU A 18 -63.40 1.81 2.07
CA LEU A 18 -62.45 2.50 1.19
C LEU A 18 -61.42 1.47 0.70
N PRO A 19 -61.03 1.49 -0.58
CA PRO A 19 -60.15 0.47 -1.15
C PRO A 19 -58.71 0.63 -0.64
N VAL A 20 -58.15 -0.48 -0.14
CA VAL A 20 -56.77 -0.66 0.40
C VAL A 20 -55.68 -0.49 -0.67
N SER A 21 -56.01 -0.07 -1.89
CA SER A 21 -55.09 -0.04 -3.03
C SER A 21 -54.25 1.23 -3.18
N VAL A 22 -54.31 2.18 -2.24
CA VAL A 22 -53.59 3.47 -2.38
C VAL A 22 -52.50 3.69 -1.32
N LEU A 23 -52.54 3.02 -0.16
CA LEU A 23 -51.47 3.16 0.85
C LEU A 23 -50.23 2.28 0.62
N ILE A 24 -50.33 1.21 -0.18
CA ILE A 24 -49.20 0.30 -0.44
C ILE A 24 -48.29 0.82 -1.57
N ARG A 25 -48.74 1.81 -2.37
CA ARG A 25 -47.96 2.33 -3.51
C ARG A 25 -46.95 3.43 -3.15
N MET A 26 -46.99 4.00 -1.95
CA MET A 26 -46.05 5.08 -1.58
C MET A 26 -44.80 4.62 -0.81
N GLU A 27 -44.84 3.49 -0.09
CA GLU A 27 -43.62 3.02 0.62
C GLU A 27 -42.66 2.24 -0.28
N ILE A 28 -43.16 1.50 -1.27
CA ILE A 28 -42.30 0.74 -2.20
C ILE A 28 -41.47 1.70 -3.08
N SER A 29 -42.00 2.89 -3.37
CA SER A 29 -41.29 3.92 -4.15
C SER A 29 -40.10 4.52 -3.41
N ALA A 30 -40.19 4.72 -2.09
CA ALA A 30 -39.11 5.31 -1.31
C ALA A 30 -37.95 4.32 -1.10
N TRP A 31 -38.26 3.05 -0.88
CA TRP A 31 -37.25 1.99 -0.75
C TRP A 31 -36.57 1.68 -2.09
N CYS A 32 -37.29 1.67 -3.21
CA CYS A 32 -36.65 1.51 -4.53
C CYS A 32 -35.75 2.70 -4.90
N PHE A 33 -36.09 3.93 -4.50
CA PHE A 33 -35.27 5.12 -4.75
C PHE A 33 -34.01 5.14 -3.87
N LEU A 34 -34.12 4.77 -2.59
CA LEU A 34 -32.95 4.60 -1.71
C LEU A 34 -32.05 3.44 -2.13
N PHE A 35 -32.61 2.35 -2.66
CA PHE A 35 -31.83 1.24 -3.21
C PHE A 35 -31.12 1.62 -4.51
N LEU A 36 -31.73 2.44 -5.37
CA LEU A 36 -31.10 2.99 -6.58
C LEU A 36 -30.02 4.03 -6.26
N ILE A 37 -30.20 4.86 -5.22
CA ILE A 37 -29.17 5.80 -4.74
C ILE A 37 -28.00 5.05 -4.09
N MET A 38 -28.27 4.01 -3.30
CA MET A 38 -27.21 3.13 -2.77
C MET A 38 -26.50 2.37 -3.89
N LEU A 39 -27.21 1.90 -4.93
CA LEU A 39 -26.57 1.28 -6.09
C LEU A 39 -25.70 2.27 -6.89
N SER A 40 -26.10 3.54 -6.98
CA SER A 40 -25.32 4.56 -7.70
C SER A 40 -24.16 5.13 -6.89
N ILE A 41 -24.24 5.13 -5.54
CA ILE A 41 -23.09 5.42 -4.67
C ILE A 41 -22.09 4.25 -4.68
N VAL A 42 -22.56 3.00 -4.73
CA VAL A 42 -21.70 1.81 -4.92
C VAL A 42 -21.09 1.74 -6.33
N TYR A 43 -21.73 2.37 -7.33
CA TYR A 43 -21.14 2.54 -8.67
C TYR A 43 -20.20 3.76 -8.80
N HIS A 44 -20.14 4.65 -7.80
CA HIS A 44 -19.20 5.78 -7.75
C HIS A 44 -18.05 5.59 -6.76
N SER A 45 -18.07 4.54 -5.94
CA SER A 45 -16.81 3.88 -5.58
C SER A 45 -16.28 3.23 -6.85
N GLY A 46 -15.60 4.03 -7.67
CA GLY A 46 -14.79 3.55 -8.77
C GLY A 46 -13.78 2.57 -8.19
N GLY A 47 -14.19 1.31 -8.07
CA GLY A 47 -13.24 0.23 -8.09
C GLY A 47 -12.41 0.49 -9.33
N LEU A 48 -11.12 0.75 -9.11
CA LEU A 48 -10.08 0.70 -10.11
C LEU A 48 -10.19 -0.68 -10.76
N GLN A 49 -11.11 -0.81 -11.71
CA GLN A 49 -11.11 -1.88 -12.68
C GLN A 49 -9.80 -1.61 -13.40
N ALA A 50 -8.78 -2.39 -13.06
CA ALA A 50 -7.44 -2.23 -13.60
C ALA A 50 -7.60 -2.10 -15.11
N ALA A 51 -7.35 -0.89 -15.63
CA ALA A 51 -7.26 -0.69 -17.06
C ALA A 51 -6.30 -1.75 -17.60
N GLU A 52 -6.58 -2.31 -18.78
CA GLU A 52 -5.61 -3.21 -19.41
C GLU A 52 -4.25 -2.51 -19.38
N PRO A 53 -3.18 -3.19 -18.92
CA PRO A 53 -1.90 -2.56 -18.72
C PRO A 53 -1.47 -1.92 -20.04
N VAL A 54 -1.43 -0.59 -20.05
CA VAL A 54 -0.86 0.16 -21.16
C VAL A 54 0.63 -0.10 -21.06
N SER A 55 1.16 -0.92 -21.96
CA SER A 55 2.57 -1.31 -22.00
C SER A 55 3.48 -0.16 -22.44
N GLY A 56 3.29 1.04 -21.91
CA GLY A 56 4.22 2.14 -22.06
C GLY A 56 5.40 1.88 -21.14
N GLN A 57 6.57 1.59 -21.70
CA GLN A 57 7.80 1.60 -20.91
C GLN A 57 8.10 3.04 -20.51
N VAL A 58 8.60 3.26 -19.29
CA VAL A 58 9.09 4.57 -18.88
C VAL A 58 10.23 4.98 -19.82
N GLU A 59 10.10 6.16 -20.43
CA GLU A 59 11.11 6.76 -21.31
C GLU A 59 12.03 7.71 -20.55
N LYS A 60 11.47 8.54 -19.67
CA LYS A 60 12.25 9.45 -18.82
C LYS A 60 11.51 9.88 -17.56
N LEU A 61 12.28 10.25 -16.53
CA LEU A 61 11.79 11.00 -15.37
C LEU A 61 11.79 12.49 -15.72
N LEU A 62 10.67 13.17 -15.49
CA LEU A 62 10.57 14.62 -15.66
C LEU A 62 11.06 15.35 -14.40
N PRO A 63 11.56 16.59 -14.52
CA PRO A 63 11.98 17.38 -13.36
C PRO A 63 10.88 17.47 -12.29
N ILE A 64 11.28 17.46 -11.02
CA ILE A 64 10.38 17.66 -9.89
C ILE A 64 9.63 18.98 -10.04
N GLN A 65 8.32 18.93 -9.85
CA GLN A 65 7.42 20.07 -10.02
C GLN A 65 7.10 20.73 -8.68
N HIS A 66 6.86 19.93 -7.64
CA HIS A 66 6.51 20.42 -6.31
C HIS A 66 7.30 19.72 -5.22
N ARG A 67 7.56 20.42 -4.12
CA ARG A 67 8.17 19.84 -2.91
C ARG A 67 7.43 20.31 -1.68
N LEU A 68 7.20 19.38 -0.76
CA LEU A 68 6.41 19.54 0.45
C LEU A 68 7.25 19.12 1.65
N THR A 69 6.95 19.70 2.81
CA THR A 69 7.48 19.19 4.08
C THR A 69 6.38 18.44 4.83
N VAL A 70 6.51 17.13 4.91
CA VAL A 70 5.68 16.26 5.75
C VAL A 70 6.39 16.04 7.07
N SER A 71 5.74 16.46 8.16
CA SER A 71 6.29 16.32 9.52
C SER A 71 5.83 15.03 10.19
N GLY A 72 6.62 14.57 11.16
CA GLY A 72 6.28 13.50 12.10
C GLY A 72 6.38 12.06 11.59
N ILE A 73 6.88 11.85 10.37
CA ILE A 73 7.36 10.53 9.91
C ILE A 73 8.84 10.29 10.19
N GLY A 74 9.56 11.30 10.71
CA GLY A 74 11.00 11.20 10.92
C GLY A 74 11.80 11.24 9.60
N ALA A 75 12.85 10.43 9.51
CA ALA A 75 13.49 10.16 8.22
C ALA A 75 12.56 9.23 7.42
N GLY A 76 12.08 9.68 6.25
CA GLY A 76 11.23 8.84 5.41
C GLY A 76 11.97 7.58 4.96
N GLN A 77 11.28 6.44 4.95
CA GLN A 77 11.84 5.14 4.55
C GLN A 77 11.06 4.48 3.42
N GLY A 78 9.83 4.94 3.15
CA GLY A 78 9.12 4.53 1.96
C GLY A 78 7.67 4.97 1.89
N VAL A 79 7.04 4.57 0.78
CA VAL A 79 5.68 4.95 0.39
C VAL A 79 4.91 3.67 0.14
N PHE A 80 3.64 3.64 0.54
CA PHE A 80 2.75 2.52 0.26
C PHE A 80 1.40 3.07 -0.18
N LEU A 81 0.87 2.57 -1.31
CA LEU A 81 -0.43 2.97 -1.83
C LEU A 81 -1.46 1.89 -1.55
N HIS A 82 -2.54 2.26 -0.86
CA HIS A 82 -3.59 1.30 -0.53
C HIS A 82 -4.94 1.94 -0.29
N GLU A 83 -5.99 1.38 -0.88
CA GLU A 83 -7.37 1.85 -0.76
C GLU A 83 -7.57 3.35 -1.05
N GLY A 84 -6.80 3.89 -2.01
CA GLY A 84 -6.86 5.30 -2.39
C GLY A 84 -6.11 6.26 -1.46
N TYR A 85 -5.40 5.74 -0.45
CA TYR A 85 -4.57 6.53 0.44
C TYR A 85 -3.09 6.38 0.12
N VAL A 86 -2.34 7.43 0.42
CA VAL A 86 -0.88 7.41 0.49
C VAL A 86 -0.47 7.16 1.93
N TYR A 87 0.30 6.11 2.17
CA TYR A 87 0.93 5.85 3.47
C TYR A 87 2.42 6.19 3.37
N LEU A 88 2.89 7.10 4.22
CA LEU A 88 4.31 7.41 4.35
C LEU A 88 4.81 6.81 5.66
N TYR A 89 5.93 6.11 5.61
CA TYR A 89 6.52 5.48 6.78
C TYR A 89 7.99 5.87 6.95
N GLY A 90 8.47 5.84 8.19
CA GLY A 90 9.82 6.28 8.50
C GLY A 90 10.24 6.20 9.96
N ASP A 91 11.48 6.63 10.18
CA ASP A 91 12.22 6.55 11.45
C ASP A 91 11.98 7.81 12.28
N ALA A 92 10.85 7.84 13.00
CA ALA A 92 10.62 8.89 14.00
C ALA A 92 11.26 8.51 15.35
N GLU A 93 10.75 9.06 16.46
CA GLU A 93 11.12 8.57 17.81
C GLU A 93 10.81 7.07 17.98
N THR A 94 9.82 6.61 17.22
CA THR A 94 9.44 5.22 17.02
C THR A 94 9.19 5.03 15.53
N GLY A 95 9.38 3.84 14.98
CA GLY A 95 8.90 3.53 13.63
C GLY A 95 7.42 3.91 13.48
N VAL A 96 7.06 4.62 12.41
CA VAL A 96 5.69 5.09 12.19
C VAL A 96 5.24 4.87 10.75
N ILE A 97 3.92 4.69 10.59
CA ILE A 97 3.21 4.78 9.30
C ILE A 97 2.11 5.84 9.48
N ARG A 98 2.03 6.80 8.55
CA ARG A 98 0.98 7.83 8.54
C ARG A 98 0.22 7.81 7.22
N GLU A 99 -1.09 7.96 7.29
CA GLU A 99 -1.99 7.97 6.13
C GLU A 99 -2.31 9.41 5.71
N TYR A 100 -2.38 9.62 4.40
CA TYR A 100 -2.64 10.90 3.77
C TYR A 100 -3.68 10.74 2.67
N ASN A 101 -4.59 11.72 2.58
CA ASN A 101 -5.41 11.91 1.38
C ASN A 101 -4.52 12.50 0.29
N TRP A 102 -4.78 12.07 -0.95
CA TRP A 102 -4.15 12.59 -2.16
C TRP A 102 -5.19 12.54 -3.30
N SER A 103 -5.05 13.45 -4.27
CA SER A 103 -5.89 13.46 -5.47
C SER A 103 -5.06 13.76 -6.72
N VAL A 104 -5.42 13.15 -7.84
CA VAL A 104 -4.83 13.46 -9.15
C VAL A 104 -5.16 14.88 -9.61
N ASP A 105 -6.29 15.44 -9.15
CA ASP A 105 -6.72 16.80 -9.47
C ASP A 105 -5.90 17.85 -8.71
N GLU A 106 -5.39 17.48 -7.53
CA GLU A 106 -4.59 18.32 -6.64
C GLU A 106 -3.32 17.57 -6.21
N PRO A 107 -2.46 17.20 -7.18
CA PRO A 107 -1.37 16.24 -6.95
C PRO A 107 -0.27 16.80 -6.04
N GLU A 108 -0.24 18.12 -5.85
CA GLU A 108 0.64 18.87 -4.98
C GLU A 108 0.21 18.89 -3.49
N GLU A 109 -0.96 18.36 -3.15
CA GLU A 109 -1.46 18.34 -1.78
C GLU A 109 -1.42 16.93 -1.17
N LEU A 110 -0.95 16.85 0.08
CA LEU A 110 -1.06 15.66 0.93
C LEU A 110 -1.67 16.07 2.26
N GLU A 111 -2.91 15.67 2.50
CA GLU A 111 -3.61 16.00 3.73
C GLU A 111 -3.53 14.83 4.71
N TYR A 112 -2.92 15.05 5.86
CA TYR A 112 -2.85 14.04 6.91
C TYR A 112 -4.24 13.70 7.44
N THR A 113 -4.62 12.42 7.42
CA THR A 113 -5.98 11.99 7.79
C THR A 113 -6.21 11.91 9.32
N GLY A 114 -5.15 12.07 10.11
CA GLY A 114 -5.17 11.83 11.56
C GLY A 114 -4.79 10.40 11.96
N VAL A 115 -4.52 9.52 10.97
CA VAL A 115 -4.10 8.14 11.18
C VAL A 115 -2.59 8.03 11.29
N GLU A 116 -2.12 7.67 12.48
CA GLU A 116 -0.74 7.27 12.76
C GLU A 116 -0.75 5.86 13.36
N ILE A 117 0.07 4.97 12.82
CA ILE A 117 0.34 3.64 13.36
C ILE A 117 1.77 3.67 13.88
N ARG A 118 1.95 3.36 15.16
CA ARG A 118 3.27 3.20 15.76
C ARG A 118 3.70 1.75 15.63
N LEU A 119 4.94 1.51 15.23
CA LEU A 119 5.45 0.17 15.00
C LEU A 119 5.89 -0.52 16.30
N THR A 120 5.04 -0.43 17.32
CA THR A 120 5.30 -0.93 18.67
C THR A 120 4.48 -2.16 19.02
N ARG A 121 5.05 -3.00 19.88
CA ARG A 121 4.37 -4.11 20.54
C ARG A 121 4.61 -4.06 22.04
N ASN A 122 3.54 -3.97 22.80
CA ASN A 122 3.52 -3.72 24.25
C ASN A 122 4.34 -2.48 24.65
N GLY A 123 4.34 -1.46 23.78
CA GLY A 123 5.10 -0.22 23.97
C GLY A 123 6.59 -0.28 23.60
N GLU A 124 7.13 -1.45 23.23
CA GLU A 124 8.47 -1.58 22.66
C GLU A 124 8.44 -1.35 21.15
N ASP A 125 9.37 -0.56 20.61
CA ASP A 125 9.52 -0.40 19.17
C ASP A 125 10.16 -1.66 18.57
N ILE A 126 9.40 -2.36 17.73
CA ILE A 126 9.83 -3.63 17.15
C ILE A 126 10.19 -3.53 15.68
N ALA A 127 9.88 -2.40 15.03
CA ALA A 127 10.30 -2.11 13.66
C ALA A 127 10.68 -0.62 13.56
N PRO A 128 11.79 -0.21 14.19
CA PRO A 128 12.21 1.19 14.27
C PRO A 128 12.72 1.74 12.93
N HIS A 129 13.03 0.88 11.97
CA HIS A 129 13.55 1.22 10.66
C HIS A 129 12.77 0.52 9.54
N PRO A 130 11.49 0.90 9.31
CA PRO A 130 10.61 0.21 8.38
C PRO A 130 11.04 0.44 6.93
N THR A 131 11.49 -0.59 6.23
CA THR A 131 12.10 -0.47 4.89
C THR A 131 11.22 -0.96 3.73
N GLY A 132 10.02 -1.47 4.00
CA GLY A 132 9.06 -1.88 2.96
C GLY A 132 7.71 -2.25 3.55
N LEU A 133 6.62 -1.94 2.85
CA LEU A 133 5.26 -2.27 3.29
C LEU A 133 4.40 -2.61 2.07
N THR A 134 3.77 -3.77 2.09
CA THR A 134 2.96 -4.23 0.96
C THR A 134 1.75 -5.04 1.41
N HIS A 135 0.67 -5.01 0.64
CA HIS A 135 -0.58 -5.71 0.95
C HIS A 135 -1.17 -6.38 -0.28
N HIS A 136 -1.68 -7.59 -0.08
CA HIS A 136 -2.53 -8.28 -1.04
C HIS A 136 -3.78 -8.82 -0.32
N PRO A 137 -4.99 -8.65 -0.87
CA PRO A 137 -6.24 -9.00 -0.18
C PRO A 137 -6.29 -10.45 0.34
N GLU A 138 -5.75 -11.39 -0.43
CA GLU A 138 -5.74 -12.81 -0.07
C GLU A 138 -4.45 -13.26 0.62
N LEU A 139 -3.35 -12.53 0.38
CA LEU A 139 -2.02 -12.92 0.85
C LEU A 139 -1.57 -12.08 2.05
N GLY A 140 -2.39 -11.15 2.54
CA GLY A 140 -2.14 -10.36 3.74
C GLY A 140 -1.09 -9.27 3.52
N THR A 141 -0.59 -8.73 4.63
CA THR A 141 0.39 -7.63 4.64
C THR A 141 1.74 -8.10 5.13
N PHE A 142 2.78 -7.56 4.49
CA PHE A 142 4.17 -7.74 4.89
C PHE A 142 4.82 -6.39 5.13
N LEU A 143 5.55 -6.30 6.24
CA LEU A 143 6.33 -5.13 6.64
C LEU A 143 7.79 -5.57 6.79
N GLY A 144 8.72 -4.86 6.18
CA GLY A 144 10.16 -5.05 6.35
C GLY A 144 10.73 -4.06 7.37
N ASP A 145 11.73 -4.50 8.12
CA ASP A 145 12.54 -3.67 9.01
C ASP A 145 14.01 -4.07 8.86
N THR A 146 14.90 -3.08 8.83
CA THR A 146 16.35 -3.34 8.71
C THR A 146 17.13 -2.62 9.79
N VAL A 147 17.66 -3.35 10.77
CA VAL A 147 18.45 -2.76 11.86
C VAL A 147 19.82 -3.43 11.93
N ASN A 148 20.89 -2.64 11.96
CA ASN A 148 22.27 -3.13 12.01
C ASN A 148 22.56 -4.17 10.90
N GLN A 149 22.11 -3.88 9.68
CA GLN A 149 22.24 -4.74 8.49
C GLN A 149 21.48 -6.07 8.57
N LYS A 150 20.56 -6.24 9.53
CA LYS A 150 19.73 -7.44 9.67
C LYS A 150 18.29 -7.13 9.29
N GLY A 151 17.78 -7.87 8.31
CA GLY A 151 16.39 -7.77 7.90
C GLY A 151 15.46 -8.62 8.77
N THR A 152 14.31 -8.05 9.13
CA THR A 152 13.15 -8.74 9.69
C THR A 152 11.94 -8.48 8.81
N ILE A 153 11.23 -9.54 8.41
CA ILE A 153 9.94 -9.42 7.72
C ILE A 153 8.83 -9.82 8.67
N PHE A 154 7.89 -8.91 8.91
CA PHE A 154 6.67 -9.16 9.66
C PHE A 154 5.57 -9.55 8.70
N SER A 155 4.84 -10.62 9.01
CA SER A 155 3.49 -10.80 8.48
C SER A 155 2.52 -10.19 9.48
N VAL A 156 1.66 -9.28 9.01
CA VAL A 156 0.75 -8.52 9.88
C VAL A 156 -0.69 -8.58 9.40
N ASP A 157 -1.62 -8.54 10.35
CA ASP A 157 -3.04 -8.27 10.11
C ASP A 157 -3.22 -6.74 9.95
N TRP A 158 -3.45 -6.33 8.70
CA TRP A 158 -3.59 -4.91 8.31
C TRP A 158 -4.74 -4.21 9.04
N GLU A 159 -5.91 -4.84 9.06
CA GLU A 159 -7.10 -4.28 9.71
C GLU A 159 -6.88 -4.11 11.21
N ARG A 160 -6.27 -5.12 11.84
CA ARG A 160 -5.91 -5.03 13.25
C ARG A 160 -4.89 -3.92 13.50
N MET A 161 -3.88 -3.78 12.64
CA MET A 161 -2.85 -2.75 12.74
C MET A 161 -3.45 -1.34 12.62
N LYS A 162 -4.34 -1.11 11.63
CA LYS A 162 -5.06 0.17 11.48
C LYS A 162 -5.98 0.45 12.66
N GLN A 163 -6.69 -0.57 13.16
CA GLN A 163 -7.61 -0.43 14.29
C GLN A 163 -6.87 -0.09 15.59
N ASP A 164 -5.80 -0.81 15.90
CA ASP A 164 -5.08 -0.70 17.16
C ASP A 164 -4.12 0.50 17.16
N ARG A 165 -3.75 1.02 15.98
CA ARG A 165 -2.70 2.03 15.79
C ARG A 165 -1.33 1.58 16.30
N THR A 166 -1.17 0.28 16.51
CA THR A 166 0.05 -0.39 16.99
C THR A 166 0.18 -1.78 16.38
N LEU A 167 1.29 -2.46 16.65
CA LEU A 167 1.54 -3.85 16.26
C LEU A 167 1.13 -4.89 17.34
N ASP A 168 0.54 -4.46 18.46
CA ASP A 168 0.27 -5.28 19.66
C ASP A 168 -0.38 -6.65 19.35
N ARG A 169 -1.43 -6.62 18.52
CA ARG A 169 -2.20 -7.80 18.12
C ARG A 169 -2.15 -8.05 16.62
N ALA A 170 -1.42 -7.22 15.87
CA ALA A 170 -1.34 -7.30 14.43
C ALA A 170 -0.24 -8.25 13.94
N VAL A 171 0.84 -8.45 14.70
CA VAL A 171 1.94 -9.34 14.27
C VAL A 171 1.48 -10.80 14.29
N LEU A 172 1.41 -11.39 13.10
CA LEU A 172 1.05 -12.79 12.89
C LEU A 172 2.30 -13.69 12.89
N ASN A 173 3.39 -13.21 12.28
CA ASN A 173 4.68 -13.89 12.28
C ASN A 173 5.85 -12.90 12.09
N MET A 174 7.05 -13.31 12.51
CA MET A 174 8.30 -12.58 12.30
C MET A 174 9.33 -13.53 11.69
N VAL A 175 9.88 -13.13 10.54
CA VAL A 175 10.85 -13.91 9.78
C VAL A 175 12.18 -13.18 9.77
N SER A 176 13.27 -13.87 10.11
CA SER A 176 14.61 -13.35 9.88
C SER A 176 14.93 -13.43 8.39
N ASP A 177 15.17 -12.29 7.74
CA ASP A 177 15.64 -12.28 6.35
C ASP A 177 17.15 -12.53 6.32
N ASP A 178 17.54 -13.79 6.55
CA ASP A 178 18.94 -14.22 6.62
C ASP A 178 19.62 -14.36 5.25
N LEU A 179 18.89 -14.03 4.17
CA LEU A 179 19.41 -13.89 2.81
C LEU A 179 19.70 -12.43 2.46
N ALA A 180 19.13 -11.47 3.20
CA ALA A 180 19.33 -10.05 2.94
C ALA A 180 20.74 -9.59 3.29
N PHE A 181 21.29 -8.76 2.40
CA PHE A 181 22.44 -7.92 2.68
C PHE A 181 21.98 -6.48 2.85
N ASN A 182 21.97 -6.04 4.12
CA ASN A 182 21.68 -4.66 4.51
C ASN A 182 20.35 -4.11 3.95
N GLY A 183 19.30 -4.93 3.91
CA GLY A 183 17.99 -4.45 3.49
C GLY A 183 16.96 -5.55 3.33
N THR A 184 15.78 -5.34 3.89
CA THR A 184 14.59 -6.12 3.55
C THR A 184 13.43 -5.18 3.27
N ARG A 185 12.98 -5.15 2.02
CA ARG A 185 12.03 -4.16 1.50
C ARG A 185 10.96 -4.90 0.70
N PRO A 186 10.05 -5.61 1.40
CA PRO A 186 9.08 -6.48 0.76
C PRO A 186 8.07 -5.67 -0.07
N GLU A 187 7.86 -6.10 -1.31
CA GLU A 187 6.83 -5.59 -2.20
C GLU A 187 6.17 -6.72 -2.98
N PHE A 188 4.84 -6.74 -3.05
CA PHE A 188 4.15 -7.73 -3.88
C PHE A 188 4.39 -7.48 -5.36
N VAL A 189 4.76 -8.52 -6.09
CA VAL A 189 5.00 -8.49 -7.53
C VAL A 189 4.26 -9.64 -8.19
N HIS A 190 3.71 -9.41 -9.39
CA HIS A 190 3.05 -10.46 -10.15
C HIS A 190 3.97 -10.97 -11.27
N VAL A 191 4.37 -12.25 -11.19
CA VAL A 191 5.28 -12.89 -12.15
C VAL A 191 4.75 -14.27 -12.52
N ASN A 192 4.60 -14.55 -13.82
CA ASN A 192 4.17 -15.84 -14.35
C ASN A 192 2.88 -16.37 -13.68
N ASP A 193 1.84 -15.52 -13.66
CA ASP A 193 0.53 -15.80 -13.05
C ASP A 193 0.57 -16.11 -11.54
N ARG A 194 1.62 -15.63 -10.85
CA ARG A 194 1.81 -15.83 -9.42
C ARG A 194 2.18 -14.52 -8.73
N TRP A 195 1.55 -14.27 -7.59
CA TRP A 195 1.97 -13.24 -6.66
C TRP A 195 3.15 -13.74 -5.82
N LEU A 196 4.22 -12.95 -5.82
CA LEU A 196 5.44 -13.16 -5.06
C LEU A 196 5.77 -11.91 -4.26
N ILE A 197 6.71 -12.00 -3.32
CA ILE A 197 7.28 -10.83 -2.64
C ILE A 197 8.67 -10.57 -3.22
N ALA A 198 8.84 -9.44 -3.88
CA ALA A 198 10.14 -8.90 -4.22
C ALA A 198 10.79 -8.24 -3.00
N THR A 199 12.10 -8.38 -2.88
CA THR A 199 12.93 -7.63 -1.93
C THR A 199 14.34 -7.54 -2.49
N SER A 200 15.13 -6.54 -2.11
CA SER A 200 16.48 -6.35 -2.64
C SER A 200 17.52 -6.16 -1.54
N ASP A 201 18.79 -6.08 -1.90
CA ASP A 201 19.89 -5.64 -1.03
C ASP A 201 20.16 -4.14 -1.15
N TYR A 202 20.85 -3.58 -0.16
CA TYR A 202 21.48 -2.27 -0.29
C TYR A 202 22.99 -2.37 -0.11
N GLY A 203 23.71 -1.99 -1.17
CA GLY A 203 25.16 -2.06 -1.24
C GLY A 203 25.68 -1.49 -2.55
N ASP A 204 27.00 -1.37 -2.67
CA ASP A 204 27.71 -0.96 -3.89
C ASP A 204 27.88 -2.11 -4.87
N GLU A 205 28.05 -3.34 -4.38
CA GLU A 205 28.41 -4.50 -5.19
C GLU A 205 27.64 -5.76 -4.78
N ASN A 206 27.47 -6.69 -5.74
CA ASN A 206 26.88 -8.02 -5.54
C ASN A 206 25.47 -8.00 -4.92
N ASN A 207 24.68 -6.96 -5.20
CA ASN A 207 23.30 -6.85 -4.72
C ASN A 207 22.39 -7.83 -5.47
N GLU A 208 21.46 -8.44 -4.75
CA GLU A 208 20.48 -9.35 -5.32
C GLU A 208 19.05 -8.81 -5.13
N LEU A 209 18.25 -8.87 -6.20
CA LEU A 209 16.79 -8.82 -6.15
C LEU A 209 16.27 -10.25 -6.00
N ARG A 210 15.50 -10.49 -4.94
CA ARG A 210 14.97 -11.81 -4.56
C ARG A 210 13.46 -11.83 -4.69
N LEU A 211 12.93 -12.98 -5.08
CA LEU A 211 11.51 -13.28 -5.12
C LEU A 211 11.20 -14.37 -4.09
N TYR A 212 10.32 -14.06 -3.15
CA TYR A 212 9.88 -14.97 -2.11
C TYR A 212 8.45 -15.46 -2.36
N ASP A 213 8.20 -16.72 -2.02
CA ASP A 213 6.85 -17.28 -1.95
C ASP A 213 6.14 -16.78 -0.67
N PRO A 214 5.05 -15.99 -0.79
CA PRO A 214 4.41 -15.36 0.35
C PRO A 214 3.75 -16.37 1.29
N GLU A 215 3.21 -17.47 0.78
CA GLU A 215 2.57 -18.50 1.61
C GLU A 215 3.61 -19.23 2.46
N ARG A 216 4.77 -19.52 1.87
CA ARG A 216 5.89 -20.12 2.60
C ARG A 216 6.48 -19.15 3.61
N LEU A 217 6.63 -17.88 3.22
CA LEU A 217 7.19 -16.85 4.08
C LEU A 217 6.34 -16.64 5.36
N LYS A 218 5.01 -16.64 5.25
CA LYS A 218 4.09 -16.48 6.40
C LYS A 218 4.34 -17.43 7.57
N VAL A 219 4.80 -18.64 7.28
CA VAL A 219 4.98 -19.70 8.30
C VAL A 219 6.44 -20.03 8.56
N ALA A 220 7.36 -19.42 7.84
CA ALA A 220 8.79 -19.63 8.01
C ALA A 220 9.31 -18.88 9.25
N VAL A 221 10.49 -19.29 9.73
CA VAL A 221 11.26 -18.56 10.76
C VAL A 221 12.39 -17.74 10.13
N ARG A 222 12.83 -18.13 8.92
CA ARG A 222 13.90 -17.47 8.17
C ARG A 222 13.69 -17.55 6.66
N ALA A 223 14.19 -16.56 5.92
CA ALA A 223 14.03 -16.49 4.46
C ALA A 223 14.77 -17.60 3.71
N SER A 224 15.86 -18.15 4.27
CA SER A 224 16.56 -19.31 3.72
C SER A 224 15.85 -20.65 3.89
N ALA A 225 14.65 -20.67 4.49
CA ALA A 225 13.88 -21.91 4.66
C ALA A 225 13.47 -22.50 3.29
N PRO A 226 13.41 -23.85 3.16
CA PRO A 226 13.08 -24.49 1.90
C PRO A 226 11.75 -23.99 1.30
N GLY A 227 11.80 -23.57 0.04
CA GLY A 227 10.64 -23.09 -0.72
C GLY A 227 10.26 -21.64 -0.50
N VAL A 228 10.91 -20.90 0.40
CA VAL A 228 10.68 -19.45 0.54
C VAL A 228 11.31 -18.70 -0.64
N LEU A 229 12.62 -18.85 -0.87
CA LEU A 229 13.27 -18.26 -2.04
C LEU A 229 12.84 -18.99 -3.33
N VAL A 230 12.17 -18.27 -4.23
CA VAL A 230 11.75 -18.77 -5.55
C VAL A 230 12.81 -18.48 -6.60
N ASN A 231 13.32 -17.26 -6.64
CA ASN A 231 14.36 -16.83 -7.57
C ASN A 231 15.18 -15.69 -6.95
N LYS A 232 16.40 -15.50 -7.42
CA LYS A 232 17.23 -14.34 -7.15
C LYS A 232 18.06 -13.97 -8.36
N GLN A 233 18.31 -12.67 -8.52
CA GLN A 233 19.07 -12.14 -9.64
C GLN A 233 19.89 -10.94 -9.20
N GLU A 234 21.02 -10.72 -9.85
CA GLU A 234 21.82 -9.51 -9.62
C GLU A 234 21.01 -8.26 -9.96
N CYS A 235 21.15 -7.22 -9.14
CA CYS A 235 20.56 -5.90 -9.37
C CYS A 235 21.59 -4.78 -9.18
N GLY A 236 21.23 -3.57 -9.59
CA GLY A 236 22.06 -2.39 -9.42
C GLY A 236 22.26 -2.01 -7.94
N PRO A 237 23.18 -1.07 -7.67
CA PRO A 237 23.50 -0.64 -6.31
C PRO A 237 22.43 0.25 -5.68
N TRP A 238 22.52 0.39 -4.35
CA TRP A 238 21.81 1.39 -3.55
C TRP A 238 20.28 1.38 -3.71
N VAL A 239 19.66 0.21 -3.77
CA VAL A 239 18.19 0.08 -3.78
C VAL A 239 17.68 0.34 -2.36
N GLN A 240 16.84 1.35 -2.20
CA GLN A 240 16.29 1.81 -0.91
C GLN A 240 14.89 1.24 -0.65
N THR A 241 14.05 1.23 -1.68
CA THR A 241 12.72 0.57 -1.73
C THR A 241 12.51 -0.10 -3.09
N VAL A 242 11.47 -0.92 -3.19
CA VAL A 242 10.94 -1.43 -4.45
C VAL A 242 9.43 -1.19 -4.48
N GLU A 243 8.87 -0.93 -5.65
CA GLU A 243 7.45 -0.58 -5.82
C GLU A 243 6.90 -1.29 -7.06
N TRP A 244 5.80 -2.03 -6.94
CA TRP A 244 5.13 -2.65 -8.07
C TRP A 244 4.19 -1.65 -8.73
N VAL A 245 4.28 -1.55 -10.05
CA VAL A 245 3.40 -0.68 -10.85
C VAL A 245 2.52 -1.55 -11.74
N PRO A 246 1.29 -1.90 -11.30
CA PRO A 246 0.41 -2.79 -12.05
C PRO A 246 0.13 -2.31 -13.48
N ALA A 247 -0.03 -1.01 -13.66
CA ALA A 247 -0.31 -0.40 -14.96
C ALA A 247 0.79 -0.66 -16.01
N TRP A 248 2.03 -0.89 -15.57
CA TRP A 248 3.20 -1.13 -16.43
C TRP A 248 3.67 -2.57 -16.38
N ASN A 249 3.05 -3.41 -15.55
CA ASN A 249 3.49 -4.76 -15.25
C ASN A 249 5.00 -4.82 -14.93
N SER A 250 5.48 -3.87 -14.12
CA SER A 250 6.90 -3.70 -13.81
C SER A 250 7.14 -3.35 -12.35
N LEU A 251 8.26 -3.83 -11.80
CA LEU A 251 8.76 -3.43 -10.48
C LEU A 251 9.77 -2.29 -10.63
N ALA A 252 9.55 -1.17 -9.97
CA ALA A 252 10.53 -0.11 -9.83
C ALA A 252 11.54 -0.46 -8.73
N LEU A 253 12.83 -0.36 -9.04
CA LEU A 253 13.92 -0.30 -8.08
C LEU A 253 14.16 1.17 -7.76
N VAL A 254 13.87 1.55 -6.53
CA VAL A 254 14.03 2.92 -6.04
C VAL A 254 15.43 3.07 -5.48
N GLN A 255 16.26 3.89 -6.12
CA GLN A 255 17.70 3.87 -5.92
C GLN A 255 18.29 5.24 -5.65
N ASN A 256 19.45 5.24 -5.00
CA ASN A 256 20.34 6.38 -5.03
C ASN A 256 21.35 6.30 -6.18
N GLN A 257 21.76 7.45 -6.72
CA GLN A 257 22.82 7.46 -7.75
C GLN A 257 24.19 7.22 -7.13
N ILE A 258 24.36 7.72 -5.90
CA ILE A 258 25.53 7.60 -5.03
C ILE A 258 24.96 7.21 -3.67
N ALA A 259 25.69 6.44 -2.84
CA ALA A 259 25.20 6.02 -1.52
C ALA A 259 24.56 7.20 -0.74
N GLY A 260 23.28 7.06 -0.40
CA GLY A 260 22.49 8.04 0.33
C GLY A 260 22.20 9.36 -0.39
N LEU A 261 22.40 9.48 -1.70
CA LEU A 261 22.23 10.75 -2.43
C LEU A 261 21.70 10.59 -3.85
N ARG A 262 20.84 11.54 -4.22
CA ARG A 262 20.25 11.73 -5.56
C ARG A 262 19.34 10.59 -5.98
N TYR A 263 18.43 10.91 -6.89
CA TYR A 263 17.29 10.06 -7.18
C TYR A 263 17.54 9.27 -8.46
N ARG A 264 17.32 7.96 -8.41
CA ARG A 264 17.40 7.05 -9.55
C ARG A 264 16.26 6.04 -9.49
N LEU A 265 15.68 5.72 -10.64
CA LEU A 265 14.76 4.59 -10.78
C LEU A 265 15.27 3.65 -11.88
N THR A 266 15.11 2.35 -11.67
CA THR A 266 15.27 1.31 -12.70
C THR A 266 14.03 0.44 -12.68
N PHE A 267 13.44 0.13 -13.84
CA PHE A 267 12.23 -0.69 -13.91
C PHE A 267 12.58 -2.11 -14.34
N THR A 268 11.91 -3.09 -13.75
CA THR A 268 12.21 -4.51 -13.95
C THR A 268 10.97 -5.28 -14.33
N THR A 269 11.10 -6.17 -15.31
CA THR A 269 10.08 -7.15 -15.71
C THR A 269 10.70 -8.54 -15.75
N TRP A 270 9.87 -9.59 -15.78
CA TRP A 270 10.32 -10.99 -15.81
C TRP A 270 9.73 -11.75 -16.99
N ASP A 271 10.49 -12.69 -17.51
CA ASP A 271 10.01 -13.70 -18.46
C ASP A 271 9.54 -15.00 -17.77
N GLU A 272 9.13 -15.97 -18.57
CA GLU A 272 8.62 -17.28 -18.12
C GLU A 272 9.64 -18.10 -17.32
N ASP A 273 10.93 -17.85 -17.53
CA ASP A 273 12.05 -18.49 -16.82
C ASP A 273 12.47 -17.69 -15.57
N PHE A 274 11.66 -16.70 -15.18
CA PHE A 274 11.94 -15.76 -14.11
C PHE A 274 13.26 -14.99 -14.32
N LYS A 275 13.64 -14.72 -15.57
CA LYS A 275 14.79 -13.86 -15.86
C LYS A 275 14.34 -12.41 -15.96
N ALA A 276 15.04 -11.54 -15.23
CA ALA A 276 14.76 -10.13 -15.15
C ALA A 276 15.32 -9.39 -16.37
N SER A 277 14.52 -8.47 -16.89
CA SER A 277 14.94 -7.44 -17.84
C SER A 277 14.84 -6.09 -17.16
N TYR A 278 15.89 -5.28 -17.28
CA TYR A 278 15.98 -3.97 -16.65
C TYR A 278 15.87 -2.84 -17.69
N ASN A 279 15.04 -1.85 -17.42
CA ASN A 279 14.90 -0.61 -18.17
C ASN A 279 15.35 0.58 -17.32
N GLY A 280 16.30 1.37 -17.82
CA GLY A 280 17.01 2.41 -17.07
C GLY A 280 18.51 2.10 -16.93
N PRO A 281 19.22 2.75 -15.99
CA PRO A 281 18.70 3.63 -14.94
C PRO A 281 18.24 4.99 -15.46
N PHE A 282 17.20 5.55 -14.84
CA PHE A 282 16.74 6.91 -15.05
C PHE A 282 17.11 7.79 -13.86
N ASN A 283 17.85 8.86 -14.10
CA ASN A 283 18.38 9.75 -13.07
C ASN A 283 17.62 11.08 -13.10
N LEU A 284 17.37 11.65 -11.91
CA LEU A 284 17.02 13.06 -11.77
C LEU A 284 18.25 13.88 -11.38
N GLU A 285 18.39 15.07 -11.96
CA GLU A 285 19.45 16.03 -11.58
C GLU A 285 19.18 16.70 -10.22
N SER A 286 17.91 16.76 -9.82
CA SER A 286 17.45 17.31 -8.54
C SER A 286 16.16 16.57 -8.15
N PRO A 287 15.96 16.22 -6.87
CA PRO A 287 16.72 16.63 -5.69
C PRO A 287 18.06 15.91 -5.52
N GLU A 288 18.94 16.47 -4.69
CA GLU A 288 20.25 15.88 -4.38
C GLU A 288 20.31 15.12 -3.05
N ASP A 289 19.25 15.18 -2.25
CA ASP A 289 19.13 14.41 -1.01
C ASP A 289 18.85 12.92 -1.27
N GLU A 290 18.70 12.15 -0.19
CA GLU A 290 18.52 10.70 -0.21
C GLU A 290 17.10 10.32 -0.62
N LEU A 291 16.95 9.66 -1.77
CA LEU A 291 15.68 9.03 -2.15
C LEU A 291 15.50 7.76 -1.32
N GLU A 292 14.35 7.63 -0.67
CA GLU A 292 14.05 6.48 0.20
C GLU A 292 12.81 5.72 -0.29
N GLY A 293 11.80 6.46 -0.77
CA GLY A 293 10.55 5.91 -1.26
C GLY A 293 10.12 6.49 -2.59
N TRP A 294 9.35 5.72 -3.36
CA TRP A 294 8.69 6.21 -4.56
C TRP A 294 7.38 5.46 -4.77
N ALA A 295 6.38 6.16 -5.31
CA ALA A 295 5.13 5.53 -5.73
C ALA A 295 4.58 6.19 -7.01
N HIS A 296 3.95 5.37 -7.86
CA HIS A 296 3.22 5.84 -9.03
C HIS A 296 1.75 6.11 -8.68
N LEU A 297 1.34 7.38 -8.78
CA LEU A 297 0.03 7.86 -8.34
C LEU A 297 -1.04 7.79 -9.44
N GLY A 298 -0.68 7.39 -10.66
CA GLY A 298 -1.56 7.38 -11.84
C GLY A 298 -1.27 8.51 -12.81
N GLU A 299 -1.62 8.32 -14.09
CA GLU A 299 -1.44 9.31 -15.17
C GLU A 299 0.00 9.86 -15.30
N GLY A 300 0.98 9.05 -14.91
CA GLY A 300 2.39 9.42 -14.89
C GLY A 300 2.79 10.32 -13.72
N TRP A 301 1.90 10.64 -12.78
CA TRP A 301 2.25 11.30 -11.52
C TRP A 301 3.00 10.38 -10.59
N CYS A 302 3.95 10.95 -9.86
CA CYS A 302 4.80 10.22 -8.94
C CYS A 302 5.03 11.00 -7.66
N LEU A 303 5.07 10.27 -6.55
CA LEU A 303 5.53 10.75 -5.25
C LEU A 303 6.92 10.18 -4.99
N TYR A 304 7.85 11.05 -4.58
CA TYR A 304 9.18 10.66 -4.13
C TYR A 304 9.32 11.07 -2.66
N LEU A 305 9.72 10.14 -1.81
CA LEU A 305 9.95 10.36 -0.39
C LEU A 305 11.44 10.32 -0.09
N SER A 306 11.91 11.23 0.76
CA SER A 306 13.31 11.38 1.14
C SER A 306 13.50 11.33 2.65
N SER A 307 14.73 11.01 3.09
CA SER A 307 15.12 11.02 4.51
C SER A 307 15.27 12.44 5.08
N SER A 308 15.16 13.49 4.25
CA SER A 308 15.32 14.87 4.67
C SER A 308 14.29 15.30 5.70
N ARG A 309 14.66 16.28 6.55
CA ARG A 309 13.71 16.88 7.52
C ARG A 309 12.78 17.93 6.90
N LYS A 310 13.13 18.43 5.72
CA LYS A 310 12.40 19.48 5.00
C LYS A 310 12.38 19.11 3.53
N ASN A 311 11.31 19.49 2.83
CA ASN A 311 11.12 19.20 1.41
C ASN A 311 11.26 17.69 1.10
N ASN A 312 10.80 16.87 2.04
CA ASN A 312 11.00 15.42 2.08
C ASN A 312 9.99 14.64 1.25
N VAL A 313 8.96 15.31 0.77
CA VAL A 313 8.11 14.79 -0.30
C VAL A 313 8.33 15.65 -1.54
N SER A 314 8.55 14.99 -2.67
CA SER A 314 8.62 15.63 -3.99
C SER A 314 7.58 15.02 -4.90
N ILE A 315 6.88 15.86 -5.66
CA ILE A 315 5.90 15.45 -6.66
C ILE A 315 6.49 15.75 -8.04
N GLY A 316 6.49 14.75 -8.89
CA GLY A 316 7.00 14.83 -10.25
C GLY A 316 6.21 13.96 -11.19
N ARG A 317 6.72 13.81 -12.41
CA ARG A 317 6.09 13.00 -13.44
C ARG A 317 7.08 12.07 -14.13
N VAL A 318 6.57 11.00 -14.70
CA VAL A 318 7.28 10.19 -15.69
C VAL A 318 6.66 10.40 -17.06
N GLU A 319 7.49 10.29 -18.08
CA GLU A 319 7.06 10.17 -19.46
C GLU A 319 7.08 8.70 -19.86
N LEU A 320 5.96 8.24 -20.40
CA LEU A 320 5.82 6.89 -20.95
C LEU A 320 6.08 6.95 -22.45
N ALA A 321 6.72 5.93 -23.00
CA ALA A 321 6.89 5.79 -24.44
C ALA A 321 5.52 5.65 -25.13
N ASP A 322 5.42 6.25 -26.32
CA ASP A 322 4.26 6.17 -27.23
C ASP A 322 4.00 4.75 -27.76
#